data_AF-A0A371B1Z7-F1
#
_entry.id   AF-A0A371B1Z7-F1
#
_cell.length_a   1.000
_cell.length_b   1.000
_cell.length_c   1.000
_cell.angle_alpha   90.00
_cell.angle_beta   90.00
_cell.angle_gamma   90.00
#
_symmetry.space_group_name_H-M   'P 1'
#
loop_
_entity.id
_entity.type
_entity.pdbx_description
1 polymer ?
#
loop_
_entity_poly.entity_id
_entity_poly.type
_entity_poly.pdbx_seq_one_letter_code
_entity_poly.pdbx_strand_id
1 'polypeptide(L)'
;MARSKKSSAFLSSIRSIGIGRMIIVTALGLVGAWFAAAIAISGVTRIKAPQTALIAMPTESTALASRADQIFFANPKNPPREVELLARRALENQAINAKALRVLGYVADAKGDTETAEKYVRMAAKLSRREPGAQLWLIEASARKGDVALTLIHYDIALRTKPDTQTILFPRLVNAIEDREIRTALKPYIRAENGWASGFLYFANVNSKNLPALVDLIVETGGLVDAENAKSQELGLLSRLVAESFFADARRLYLQMPGAKQARLASAAFDVSDRDARFGPMGWQLLEDPDAGGNFTGNVGDIQTMLSLFANSATTRPVATKLLYLKPGNYLFSTRLANLDRGDGGFLRWQLRCPGIGGAPAWTIDSINASLRAELLVPANCPVQFLDLIASGGKGQTGLEATIASVAVAPAN
;
A
#
# COMPACT_ATOMS: atom_id res chain seq x y z
N MET A 1 -14.40 71.92 74.56
CA MET A 1 -14.54 70.51 74.12
C MET A 1 -15.39 70.46 72.84
N ALA A 2 -14.79 70.55 71.65
CA ALA A 2 -15.53 70.39 70.38
C ALA A 2 -14.56 70.12 69.21
N ARG A 3 -13.96 68.93 69.14
CA ARG A 3 -13.19 68.46 67.95
C ARG A 3 -12.88 66.96 68.05
N SER A 4 -13.88 66.08 67.92
CA SER A 4 -13.61 64.62 67.81
C SER A 4 -14.79 63.80 67.24
N LYS A 5 -15.46 64.26 66.18
CA LYS A 5 -16.48 63.43 65.49
C LYS A 5 -16.41 63.40 63.96
N LYS A 6 -15.54 64.18 63.31
CA LYS A 6 -15.40 64.19 61.85
C LYS A 6 -14.36 63.21 61.28
N SER A 7 -13.54 62.56 62.12
CA SER A 7 -12.48 61.65 61.65
C SER A 7 -12.95 60.21 61.39
N SER A 8 -13.97 59.70 62.11
CA SER A 8 -14.39 58.30 61.96
C SER A 8 -15.31 58.02 60.77
N ALA A 9 -16.01 59.03 60.24
CA ALA A 9 -16.90 58.87 59.08
C ALA A 9 -16.15 58.88 57.73
N PHE A 10 -14.98 59.53 57.68
CA PHE A 10 -14.18 59.60 56.44
C PHE A 10 -13.38 58.31 56.19
N LEU A 11 -12.91 57.64 57.26
CA LEU A 11 -12.19 56.36 57.16
C LEU A 11 -13.11 55.15 56.88
N SER A 12 -14.40 55.21 57.25
CA SER A 12 -15.37 54.15 56.91
C SER A 12 -15.84 54.23 55.45
N SER A 13 -15.93 55.44 54.89
CA SER A 13 -16.28 55.67 53.49
C SER A 13 -15.18 55.24 52.52
N ILE A 14 -13.90 55.37 52.89
CA ILE A 14 -12.77 54.90 52.06
C ILE A 14 -12.65 53.37 52.06
N ARG A 15 -13.04 52.68 53.15
CA ARG A 15 -13.05 51.21 53.24
C ARG A 15 -14.20 50.55 52.45
N SER A 16 -15.38 51.15 52.40
CA SER A 16 -16.52 50.59 51.64
C SER A 16 -16.33 50.73 50.12
N ILE A 17 -15.66 51.80 49.66
CA ILE A 17 -15.28 52.00 48.25
C ILE A 17 -14.23 50.96 47.81
N GLY A 18 -13.32 50.56 48.71
CA GLY A 18 -12.30 49.54 48.45
C GLY A 18 -12.86 48.11 48.35
N ILE A 19 -13.81 47.74 49.22
CA ILE A 19 -14.44 46.41 49.22
C ILE A 19 -15.34 46.23 48.00
N GLY A 20 -16.14 47.25 47.65
CA GLY A 20 -17.00 47.21 46.46
C GLY A 20 -16.20 47.04 45.17
N ARG A 21 -15.07 47.76 45.03
CA ARG A 21 -14.14 47.59 43.90
C ARG A 21 -13.51 46.20 43.86
N MET A 22 -13.10 45.66 45.02
CA MET A 22 -12.50 44.33 45.10
C MET A 22 -13.48 43.22 44.70
N ILE A 23 -14.75 43.32 45.12
CA ILE A 23 -15.80 42.37 44.72
C ILE A 23 -16.02 42.42 43.20
N ILE A 24 -16.09 43.63 42.61
CA ILE A 24 -16.28 43.79 41.16
C ILE A 24 -15.10 43.18 40.38
N VAL A 25 -13.86 43.44 40.79
CA VAL A 25 -12.67 42.87 40.14
C VAL A 25 -12.66 41.35 40.23
N THR A 26 -12.96 40.78 41.40
CA THR A 26 -13.04 39.32 41.58
C THR A 26 -14.17 38.70 40.75
N ALA A 27 -15.34 39.34 40.70
CA ALA A 27 -16.46 38.88 39.89
C ALA A 27 -16.13 38.89 38.39
N LEU A 28 -15.53 39.97 37.89
CA LEU A 28 -15.05 40.07 36.51
C LEU A 28 -13.96 39.03 36.21
N GLY A 29 -13.05 38.79 37.15
CA GLY A 29 -12.02 37.76 37.04
C GLY A 29 -12.60 36.35 36.94
N LEU A 30 -13.61 36.02 37.76
CA LEU A 30 -14.32 34.75 37.71
C LEU A 30 -15.09 34.56 36.40
N VAL A 31 -15.76 35.61 35.92
CA VAL A 31 -16.43 35.59 34.60
C VAL A 31 -15.42 35.35 33.49
N GLY A 32 -14.29 36.07 33.49
CA GLY A 32 -13.21 35.88 32.53
C GLY A 32 -12.63 34.46 32.57
N ALA A 33 -12.38 33.93 33.77
CA ALA A 33 -11.88 32.56 33.97
C ALA A 33 -12.89 31.52 33.46
N TRP A 34 -14.19 31.73 33.68
CA TRP A 34 -15.24 30.85 33.17
C TRP A 34 -15.30 30.87 31.64
N PHE A 35 -15.25 32.04 31.00
CA PHE A 35 -15.19 32.14 29.54
C PHE A 35 -13.94 31.48 28.96
N ALA A 36 -12.78 31.69 29.59
CA ALA A 36 -11.54 31.02 29.16
C ALA A 36 -11.65 29.50 29.27
N ALA A 37 -12.22 28.98 30.36
CA ALA A 37 -12.47 27.55 30.53
C ALA A 37 -13.47 27.03 29.47
N ALA A 38 -14.56 27.75 29.21
CA ALA A 38 -15.55 27.37 28.20
C ALA A 38 -14.96 27.31 26.78
N ILE A 39 -14.12 28.28 26.41
CA ILE A 39 -13.40 28.31 25.13
C ILE A 39 -12.43 27.13 25.03
N ALA A 40 -11.68 26.85 26.10
CA ALA A 40 -10.74 25.73 26.12
C ALA A 40 -11.45 24.37 25.99
N ILE A 41 -12.51 24.14 26.78
CA ILE A 41 -13.33 22.93 26.71
C ILE A 41 -13.91 22.77 25.30
N SER A 42 -14.52 23.83 24.76
CA SER A 42 -15.09 23.82 23.41
C SER A 42 -14.04 23.53 22.35
N GLY A 43 -12.88 24.19 22.39
CA GLY A 43 -11.79 24.02 21.44
C GLY A 43 -11.29 22.57 21.33
N VAL A 44 -11.17 21.88 22.46
CA VAL A 44 -10.71 20.48 22.52
C VAL A 44 -11.81 19.49 22.13
N THR A 45 -13.07 19.77 22.49
CA THR A 45 -14.17 18.79 22.36
C THR A 45 -15.03 18.97 21.12
N ARG A 46 -15.04 20.14 20.45
CA ARG A 46 -15.95 20.48 19.34
C ARG A 46 -16.03 19.50 18.16
N ILE A 47 -14.99 18.70 17.92
CA ILE A 47 -14.98 17.71 16.83
C ILE A 47 -15.41 16.32 17.33
N LYS A 48 -14.77 15.82 18.40
CA LYS A 48 -14.95 14.42 18.87
C LYS A 48 -16.12 14.27 19.83
N ALA A 49 -16.38 15.27 20.68
CA ALA A 49 -17.44 15.29 21.68
C ALA A 49 -18.23 16.62 21.59
N PRO A 50 -18.90 16.90 20.46
CA PRO A 50 -19.55 18.19 20.21
C PRO A 50 -20.64 18.50 21.24
N GLN A 51 -21.28 17.50 21.85
CA GLN A 51 -22.25 17.74 22.92
C GLN A 51 -21.61 18.43 24.14
N THR A 52 -20.40 18.01 24.53
CA THR A 52 -19.64 18.64 25.62
C THR A 52 -19.26 20.07 25.29
N ALA A 53 -18.84 20.32 24.04
CA ALA A 53 -18.56 21.68 23.56
C ALA A 53 -19.81 22.57 23.61
N LEU A 54 -20.98 22.04 23.24
CA LEU A 54 -22.23 22.79 23.24
C LEU A 54 -22.77 23.07 24.65
N ILE A 55 -22.44 22.25 25.65
CA ILE A 55 -22.73 22.56 27.06
C ILE A 55 -21.89 23.76 27.53
N ALA A 56 -20.61 23.81 27.14
CA ALA A 56 -19.72 24.90 27.50
C ALA A 56 -20.00 26.19 26.71
N MET A 57 -20.29 26.07 25.42
CA MET A 57 -20.49 27.17 24.50
C MET A 57 -21.57 26.82 23.45
N PRO A 58 -22.86 27.08 23.74
CA PRO A 58 -23.99 26.68 22.88
C PRO A 58 -23.98 27.26 21.47
N THR A 59 -23.26 28.37 21.28
CA THR A 59 -23.13 29.08 19.99
C THR A 59 -21.92 28.65 19.18
N GLU A 60 -21.10 27.69 19.63
CA GLU A 60 -19.92 27.29 18.89
C GLU A 60 -20.28 26.57 17.58
N SER A 61 -19.94 27.22 16.46
CA SER A 61 -20.37 26.81 15.12
C SER A 61 -19.83 25.44 14.71
N THR A 62 -18.57 25.11 15.06
CA THR A 62 -17.93 23.84 14.70
C THR A 62 -18.59 22.64 15.39
N ALA A 63 -19.01 22.81 16.64
CA ALA A 63 -19.64 21.83 17.50
C ALA A 63 -21.09 21.61 17.05
N LEU A 64 -21.82 22.68 16.71
CA LEU A 64 -23.13 22.57 16.06
C LEU A 64 -23.04 21.77 14.76
N ALA A 65 -22.10 22.12 13.87
CA ALA A 65 -21.88 21.42 12.62
C ALA A 65 -21.43 19.96 12.82
N SER A 66 -20.56 19.69 13.81
CA SER A 66 -20.07 18.34 14.11
C SER A 66 -21.15 17.48 14.77
N ARG A 67 -22.04 18.08 15.56
CA ARG A 67 -23.22 17.39 16.10
C ARG A 67 -24.21 17.04 15.00
N ALA A 68 -24.48 17.97 14.08
CA ALA A 68 -25.31 17.73 12.91
C ALA A 68 -24.76 16.58 12.06
N ASP A 69 -23.44 16.58 11.82
CA ASP A 69 -22.72 15.54 11.09
C ASP A 69 -22.84 14.16 11.77
N GLN A 70 -22.66 14.09 13.10
CA GLN A 70 -22.83 12.85 13.88
C GLN A 70 -24.27 12.30 13.79
N ILE A 71 -25.28 13.17 13.90
CA ILE A 71 -26.69 12.76 13.81
C ILE A 71 -27.02 12.30 12.39
N PHE A 72 -26.51 13.00 11.36
CA PHE A 72 -26.70 12.62 9.97
C PHE A 72 -26.18 11.20 9.71
N PHE A 73 -24.94 10.91 10.09
CA PHE A 73 -24.34 9.60 9.83
C PHE A 73 -24.98 8.44 10.62
N ALA A 74 -25.76 8.73 11.68
CA ALA A 74 -26.54 7.72 12.37
C ALA A 74 -27.77 7.25 11.56
N ASN A 75 -28.36 8.10 10.71
CA ASN A 75 -29.44 7.73 9.80
C ASN A 75 -29.39 8.56 8.49
N PRO A 76 -28.46 8.25 7.57
CA PRO A 76 -28.22 9.08 6.38
C PRO A 76 -29.39 9.12 5.40
N LYS A 77 -30.17 8.03 5.32
CA LYS A 77 -31.29 7.92 4.36
C LYS A 77 -32.49 8.78 4.76
N ASN A 78 -32.72 8.93 6.06
CA ASN A 78 -33.84 9.70 6.61
C ASN A 78 -33.34 10.56 7.77
N PRO A 79 -32.52 11.60 7.51
CA PRO A 79 -31.94 12.41 8.57
C PRO A 79 -33.05 13.19 9.29
N PRO A 80 -33.03 13.25 10.64
CA PRO A 80 -34.03 14.00 11.38
C PRO A 80 -33.88 15.51 11.11
N ARG A 81 -34.98 16.26 11.27
CA ARG A 81 -35.03 17.72 11.07
C ARG A 81 -33.98 18.48 11.88
N GLU A 82 -33.57 17.93 13.03
CA GLU A 82 -32.52 18.48 13.89
C GLU A 82 -31.19 18.69 13.14
N VAL A 83 -30.81 17.80 12.21
CA VAL A 83 -29.58 17.93 11.42
C VAL A 83 -29.55 19.25 10.66
N GLU A 84 -30.64 19.57 9.97
CA GLU A 84 -30.76 20.80 9.19
C GLU A 84 -30.75 22.03 10.10
N LEU A 85 -31.47 21.99 11.22
CA LEU A 85 -31.54 23.10 12.18
C LEU A 85 -30.16 23.42 12.78
N LEU A 86 -29.42 22.40 13.20
CA LEU A 86 -28.07 22.57 13.75
C LEU A 86 -27.09 23.11 12.71
N ALA A 87 -27.14 22.61 11.47
CA ALA A 87 -26.28 23.10 10.39
C ALA A 87 -26.60 24.55 10.01
N ARG A 88 -27.87 24.95 9.95
CA ARG A 88 -28.27 26.35 9.72
C ARG A 88 -27.78 27.26 10.84
N ARG A 89 -28.00 26.87 12.10
CA ARG A 89 -27.52 27.63 13.26
C ARG A 89 -26.00 27.76 13.28
N ALA A 90 -25.27 26.73 12.86
CA ALA A 90 -23.82 26.82 12.71
C ALA A 90 -23.42 27.93 11.70
N LEU A 91 -24.13 28.04 10.57
CA LEU A 91 -23.87 29.09 9.57
C LEU A 91 -24.30 30.49 10.02
N GLU A 92 -25.40 30.59 10.78
CA GLU A 92 -25.82 31.84 11.43
C GLU A 92 -24.74 32.35 12.39
N ASN A 93 -24.11 31.45 13.15
CA ASN A 93 -23.03 31.80 14.08
C ASN A 93 -21.69 32.05 13.36
N GLN A 94 -21.43 31.35 12.26
CA GLN A 94 -20.23 31.53 11.45
C GLN A 94 -20.49 31.14 9.98
N ALA A 95 -20.63 32.15 9.12
CA ALA A 95 -20.96 31.97 7.69
C ALA A 95 -19.92 31.13 6.91
N ILE A 96 -18.67 31.11 7.41
CA ILE A 96 -17.55 30.37 6.81
C ILE A 96 -17.37 28.96 7.40
N ASN A 97 -18.46 28.28 7.79
CA ASN A 97 -18.39 26.89 8.25
C ASN A 97 -18.62 25.89 7.10
N ALA A 98 -17.53 25.38 6.52
CA ALA A 98 -17.59 24.43 5.41
C ALA A 98 -18.30 23.11 5.77
N LYS A 99 -18.15 22.63 7.02
CA LYS A 99 -18.83 21.41 7.48
C LYS A 99 -20.35 21.59 7.49
N ALA A 100 -20.82 22.74 7.99
CA ALA A 100 -22.25 23.04 8.04
C ALA A 100 -22.86 23.12 6.63
N LEU A 101 -22.17 23.78 5.68
CA LEU A 101 -22.58 23.79 4.27
C LEU A 101 -22.68 22.38 3.70
N ARG A 102 -21.66 21.54 3.93
CA ARG A 102 -21.69 20.14 3.49
C ARG A 102 -22.90 19.39 4.06
N VAL A 103 -23.16 19.50 5.36
CA VAL A 103 -24.27 18.81 6.02
C VAL A 103 -25.61 19.24 5.42
N LEU A 104 -25.81 20.52 5.09
CA LEU A 104 -27.00 20.97 4.36
C LEU A 104 -27.08 20.33 2.97
N GLY A 105 -25.96 20.19 2.28
CA GLY A 105 -25.89 19.47 1.01
C GLY A 105 -26.30 18.01 1.15
N TYR A 106 -25.82 17.32 2.19
CA TYR A 106 -26.19 15.94 2.48
C TYR A 106 -27.68 15.77 2.82
N VAL A 107 -28.25 16.71 3.57
CA VAL A 107 -29.69 16.72 3.86
C VAL A 107 -30.52 16.93 2.58
N ALA A 108 -30.06 17.79 1.67
CA ALA A 108 -30.72 17.98 0.37
C ALA A 108 -30.65 16.71 -0.49
N ASP A 109 -29.48 16.06 -0.54
CA ASP A 109 -29.25 14.82 -1.28
C ASP A 109 -30.13 13.68 -0.76
N ALA A 110 -30.25 13.53 0.56
CA ALA A 110 -31.15 12.57 1.20
C ALA A 110 -32.64 12.80 0.87
N LYS A 111 -33.02 14.04 0.51
CA LYS A 111 -34.37 14.39 0.04
C LYS A 111 -34.55 14.23 -1.48
N GLY A 112 -33.51 13.82 -2.21
CA GLY A 112 -33.51 13.69 -3.66
C GLY A 112 -33.24 15.00 -4.41
N ASP A 113 -32.95 16.11 -3.71
CA ASP A 113 -32.63 17.40 -4.32
C ASP A 113 -31.12 17.51 -4.60
N THR A 114 -30.71 16.83 -5.67
CA THR A 114 -29.29 16.71 -6.08
C THR A 114 -28.68 18.03 -6.53
N GLU A 115 -29.48 18.95 -7.08
CA GLU A 115 -29.00 20.28 -7.52
C GLU A 115 -28.62 21.15 -6.31
N THR A 116 -29.52 21.22 -5.33
CA THR A 116 -29.24 21.94 -4.08
C THR A 116 -28.11 21.28 -3.31
N ALA A 117 -28.04 19.95 -3.29
CA ALA A 117 -26.93 19.21 -2.70
C ALA A 117 -25.59 19.62 -3.32
N GLU A 118 -25.48 19.58 -4.65
CA GLU A 118 -24.26 19.95 -5.37
C GLU A 118 -23.85 21.39 -5.07
N LYS A 119 -24.81 22.32 -5.05
CA LYS A 119 -24.56 23.74 -4.75
C LYS A 119 -23.92 23.93 -3.38
N TYR A 120 -24.50 23.32 -2.33
CA TYR A 120 -23.97 23.43 -0.97
C TYR A 120 -22.61 22.75 -0.82
N VAL A 121 -22.44 21.55 -1.37
CA VAL A 121 -21.18 20.80 -1.28
C VAL A 121 -20.05 21.51 -2.04
N ARG A 122 -20.33 22.07 -3.23
CA ARG A 122 -19.34 22.88 -3.96
C ARG A 122 -18.97 24.14 -3.19
N MET A 123 -19.92 24.78 -2.51
CA MET A 123 -19.62 25.93 -1.65
C MET A 123 -18.73 25.52 -0.46
N ALA A 124 -19.01 24.38 0.17
CA ALA A 124 -18.17 23.82 1.22
C ALA A 124 -16.73 23.56 0.72
N ALA A 125 -16.57 22.95 -0.46
CA ALA A 125 -15.27 22.65 -1.06
C ALA A 125 -14.51 23.91 -1.51
N LYS A 126 -15.21 24.96 -1.96
CA LYS A 126 -14.59 26.27 -2.26
C LYS A 126 -14.04 26.93 -1.00
N LEU A 127 -14.77 26.83 0.10
CA LEU A 127 -14.40 27.42 1.38
C LEU A 127 -13.28 26.64 2.08
N SER A 128 -13.33 25.31 2.03
CA SER A 128 -12.27 24.43 2.51
C SER A 128 -12.06 23.30 1.52
N ARG A 129 -11.00 23.42 0.71
CA ARG A 129 -10.56 22.35 -0.20
C ARG A 129 -10.32 21.03 0.54
N ARG A 130 -9.89 21.10 1.81
CA ARG A 130 -9.58 19.96 2.67
C ARG A 130 -10.77 19.49 3.51
N GLU A 131 -12.00 19.82 3.14
CA GLU A 131 -13.18 19.25 3.82
C GLU A 131 -13.44 17.83 3.25
N PRO A 132 -13.17 16.76 4.01
CA PRO A 132 -13.11 15.41 3.45
C PRO A 132 -14.49 14.90 3.00
N GLY A 133 -15.57 15.24 3.71
CA GLY A 133 -16.90 14.78 3.32
C GLY A 133 -17.36 15.43 2.01
N ALA A 134 -16.99 16.68 1.77
CA ALA A 134 -17.33 17.39 0.55
C ALA A 134 -16.58 16.77 -0.63
N GLN A 135 -15.30 16.44 -0.45
CA GLN A 135 -14.53 15.71 -1.46
C GLN A 135 -15.12 14.33 -1.74
N LEU A 136 -15.51 13.56 -0.72
CA LEU A 136 -16.14 12.25 -0.91
C LEU A 136 -17.45 12.34 -1.71
N TRP A 137 -18.28 13.33 -1.45
CA TRP A 137 -19.51 13.52 -2.20
C TRP A 137 -19.24 13.97 -3.65
N LEU A 138 -18.26 14.86 -3.85
CA LEU A 138 -17.87 15.32 -5.19
C LEU A 138 -17.21 14.22 -6.02
N ILE A 139 -16.51 13.26 -5.40
CA ILE A 139 -16.06 12.02 -6.04
C ILE A 139 -17.26 11.28 -6.64
N GLU A 140 -18.28 11.00 -5.83
CA GLU A 140 -19.44 10.22 -6.29
C GLU A 140 -20.26 11.00 -7.34
N ALA A 141 -20.44 12.30 -7.16
CA ALA A 141 -21.15 13.14 -8.12
C ALA A 141 -20.44 13.23 -9.48
N SER A 142 -19.11 13.33 -9.48
CA SER A 142 -18.31 13.38 -10.72
C SER A 142 -18.28 12.01 -11.39
N ALA A 143 -18.14 10.93 -10.62
CA ALA A 143 -18.17 9.56 -11.12
C ALA A 143 -19.52 9.21 -11.78
N ARG A 144 -20.65 9.64 -11.19
CA ARG A 144 -21.98 9.47 -11.81
C ARG A 144 -22.13 10.18 -13.15
N LYS A 145 -21.38 11.26 -13.37
CA LYS A 145 -21.37 12.03 -14.62
C LYS A 145 -20.36 11.47 -15.64
N GLY A 146 -19.61 10.42 -15.29
CA GLY A 146 -18.54 9.86 -16.13
C GLY A 146 -17.30 10.76 -16.24
N ASP A 147 -17.17 11.79 -15.39
CA ASP A 147 -16.02 12.71 -15.42
C ASP A 147 -14.85 12.11 -14.61
N VAL A 148 -14.07 11.24 -15.26
CA VAL A 148 -12.93 10.56 -14.65
C VAL A 148 -11.89 11.57 -14.14
N ALA A 149 -11.59 12.60 -14.92
CA ALA A 149 -10.58 13.59 -14.57
C ALA A 149 -10.95 14.35 -13.29
N LEU A 150 -12.18 14.86 -13.21
CA LEU A 150 -12.66 15.57 -12.02
C LEU A 150 -12.79 14.65 -10.82
N THR A 151 -13.22 13.40 -11.04
CA THR A 151 -13.27 12.38 -9.98
C THR A 151 -11.90 12.18 -9.35
N LEU A 152 -10.85 12.02 -10.16
CA LEU A 152 -9.49 11.79 -9.68
C LEU A 152 -8.88 13.01 -8.96
N ILE A 153 -9.25 14.23 -9.37
CA ILE A 153 -8.88 15.45 -8.62
C ILE A 153 -9.43 15.38 -7.19
N HIS A 154 -10.70 14.99 -7.02
CA HIS A 154 -11.31 14.89 -5.69
C HIS A 154 -10.74 13.73 -4.88
N TYR A 155 -10.39 12.61 -5.53
CA TYR A 155 -9.64 11.50 -4.91
C TYR A 155 -8.30 11.98 -4.33
N ASP A 156 -7.49 12.69 -5.12
CA ASP A 156 -6.18 13.19 -4.66
C ASP A 156 -6.34 14.07 -3.42
N ILE A 157 -7.27 15.04 -3.48
CA ILE A 157 -7.49 15.96 -2.36
C ILE A 157 -7.94 15.19 -1.10
N ALA A 158 -8.87 14.24 -1.22
CA ALA A 158 -9.35 13.46 -0.09
C ALA A 158 -8.22 12.63 0.55
N LEU A 159 -7.50 11.87 -0.27
CA LEU A 159 -6.43 10.96 0.15
C LEU A 159 -5.25 11.70 0.78
N ARG A 160 -4.91 12.91 0.30
CA ARG A 160 -3.86 13.76 0.90
C ARG A 160 -4.29 14.45 2.19
N THR A 161 -5.59 14.57 2.43
CA THR A 161 -6.11 15.37 3.54
C THR A 161 -6.37 14.54 4.79
N LYS A 162 -6.95 13.35 4.64
CA LYS A 162 -7.37 12.53 5.79
C LYS A 162 -7.05 11.05 5.53
N PRO A 163 -6.06 10.47 6.23
CA PRO A 163 -5.66 9.08 6.05
C PRO A 163 -6.83 8.09 6.14
N ASP A 164 -7.81 8.31 7.03
CA ASP A 164 -8.97 7.41 7.17
C ASP A 164 -9.75 7.22 5.86
N THR A 165 -9.70 8.19 4.92
CA THR A 165 -10.37 8.06 3.61
C THR A 165 -9.78 6.95 2.75
N GLN A 166 -8.53 6.54 2.99
CA GLN A 166 -7.88 5.42 2.30
C GLN A 166 -8.69 4.12 2.45
N THR A 167 -9.25 3.87 3.64
CA THR A 167 -10.07 2.67 3.92
C THR A 167 -11.33 2.59 3.06
N ILE A 168 -11.82 3.73 2.56
CA ILE A 168 -13.02 3.83 1.72
C ILE A 168 -12.62 3.86 0.24
N LEU A 169 -11.58 4.63 -0.08
CA LEU A 169 -11.22 4.99 -1.44
C LEU A 169 -10.30 3.98 -2.12
N PHE A 170 -9.35 3.37 -1.40
CA PHE A 170 -8.43 2.38 -1.99
C PHE A 170 -9.15 1.16 -2.56
N PRO A 171 -10.10 0.50 -1.85
CA PRO A 171 -10.81 -0.65 -2.44
C PRO A 171 -11.53 -0.29 -3.75
N ARG A 172 -12.14 0.90 -3.81
CA ARG A 172 -12.82 1.37 -5.04
C ARG A 172 -11.81 1.65 -6.15
N LEU A 173 -10.68 2.29 -5.83
CA LEU A 173 -9.64 2.60 -6.80
C LEU A 173 -8.96 1.33 -7.34
N VAL A 174 -8.78 0.29 -6.51
CA VAL A 174 -8.28 -1.04 -6.97
C VAL A 174 -9.19 -1.64 -8.03
N ASN A 175 -10.51 -1.57 -7.87
CA ASN A 175 -11.43 -2.04 -8.91
C ASN A 175 -11.41 -1.11 -10.13
N ALA A 176 -11.27 0.20 -9.92
CA ALA A 176 -11.29 1.19 -10.98
C ALA A 176 -10.07 1.09 -11.92
N ILE A 177 -8.90 0.68 -11.43
CA ILE A 177 -7.71 0.53 -12.28
C ILE A 177 -7.82 -0.64 -13.28
N GLU A 178 -8.87 -1.45 -13.23
CA GLU A 178 -9.16 -2.41 -14.31
C GLU A 178 -9.50 -1.70 -15.63
N ASP A 179 -10.06 -0.49 -15.55
CA ASP A 179 -10.33 0.38 -16.69
C ASP A 179 -9.06 1.12 -17.15
N ARG A 180 -8.74 0.99 -18.43
CA ARG A 180 -7.57 1.64 -19.05
C ARG A 180 -7.68 3.17 -19.08
N GLU A 181 -8.88 3.73 -19.26
CA GLU A 181 -9.11 5.17 -19.22
C GLU A 181 -8.76 5.71 -17.83
N ILE A 182 -9.20 5.02 -16.78
CA ILE A 182 -8.89 5.39 -15.39
C ILE A 182 -7.40 5.25 -15.12
N ARG A 183 -6.74 4.16 -15.53
CA ARG A 183 -5.27 4.04 -15.41
C ARG A 183 -4.55 5.21 -16.08
N THR A 184 -4.99 5.59 -17.27
CA THR A 184 -4.41 6.71 -18.04
C THR A 184 -4.56 8.03 -17.29
N ALA A 185 -5.75 8.31 -16.76
CA ALA A 185 -6.01 9.51 -15.98
C ALA A 185 -5.33 9.50 -14.60
N LEU A 186 -4.99 8.32 -14.06
CA LEU A 186 -4.33 8.16 -12.77
C LEU A 186 -2.82 8.42 -12.81
N LYS A 187 -2.17 8.32 -13.98
CA LYS A 187 -0.70 8.48 -14.14
C LYS A 187 -0.09 9.72 -13.49
N PRO A 188 -0.71 10.92 -13.59
CA PRO A 188 -0.15 12.12 -12.95
C PRO A 188 -0.11 12.03 -11.42
N TYR A 189 -0.91 11.13 -10.83
CA TYR A 189 -1.06 10.98 -9.38
C TYR A 189 -0.16 9.89 -8.79
N ILE A 190 0.29 8.92 -9.58
CA ILE A 190 1.20 7.86 -9.12
C ILE A 190 2.64 8.37 -9.21
N ARG A 191 3.03 9.22 -8.25
CA ARG A 191 4.35 9.88 -8.16
C ARG A 191 4.78 10.13 -6.71
N ALA A 192 6.08 10.32 -6.48
CA ALA A 192 6.69 10.26 -5.15
C ALA A 192 6.16 11.37 -4.23
N GLU A 193 5.81 12.50 -4.84
CA GLU A 193 5.29 13.68 -4.17
C GLU A 193 3.86 13.48 -3.65
N ASN A 194 3.13 12.49 -4.19
CA ASN A 194 1.77 12.17 -3.74
C ASN A 194 1.86 11.10 -2.66
N GLY A 195 1.90 11.54 -1.41
CA GLY A 195 2.14 10.67 -0.24
C GLY A 195 1.15 9.51 -0.01
N TRP A 196 0.06 9.42 -0.78
CA TRP A 196 -0.84 8.26 -0.75
C TRP A 196 -0.54 7.19 -1.82
N ALA A 197 0.25 7.51 -2.85
CA ALA A 197 0.48 6.62 -3.99
C ALA A 197 1.18 5.32 -3.59
N SER A 198 2.24 5.39 -2.77
CA SER A 198 2.94 4.20 -2.27
C SER A 198 2.03 3.31 -1.41
N GLY A 199 1.23 3.93 -0.53
CA GLY A 199 0.23 3.22 0.27
C GLY A 199 -0.86 2.55 -0.58
N PHE A 200 -1.28 3.21 -1.67
CA PHE A 200 -2.22 2.62 -2.63
C PHE A 200 -1.62 1.42 -3.37
N LEU A 201 -0.39 1.53 -3.89
CA LEU A 201 0.27 0.43 -4.61
C LEU A 201 0.51 -0.78 -3.69
N TYR A 202 0.92 -0.54 -2.44
CA TYR A 202 1.00 -1.59 -1.43
C TYR A 202 -0.37 -2.24 -1.18
N PHE A 203 -1.41 -1.44 -0.96
CA PHE A 203 -2.76 -1.94 -0.74
C PHE A 203 -3.26 -2.76 -1.95
N ALA A 204 -3.02 -2.29 -3.17
CA ALA A 204 -3.41 -2.95 -4.40
C ALA A 204 -2.65 -4.27 -4.61
N ASN A 205 -1.36 -4.32 -4.30
CA ASN A 205 -0.57 -5.56 -4.37
C ASN A 205 -1.15 -6.67 -3.49
N VAL A 206 -1.64 -6.32 -2.29
CA VAL A 206 -2.23 -7.30 -1.36
C VAL A 206 -3.67 -7.66 -1.74
N ASN A 207 -4.47 -6.69 -2.21
CA ASN A 207 -5.93 -6.85 -2.31
C ASN A 207 -6.47 -7.00 -3.74
N SER A 208 -5.67 -6.73 -4.78
CA SER A 208 -6.16 -6.82 -6.16
C SER A 208 -6.45 -8.26 -6.56
N LYS A 209 -7.62 -8.47 -7.17
CA LYS A 209 -8.00 -9.73 -7.84
C LYS A 209 -7.57 -9.75 -9.31
N ASN A 210 -7.21 -8.60 -9.85
CA ASN A 210 -6.73 -8.43 -11.22
C ASN A 210 -5.30 -7.87 -11.17
N LEU A 211 -4.35 -8.79 -10.99
CA LEU A 211 -2.93 -8.46 -10.97
C LEU A 211 -2.43 -7.83 -12.29
N PRO A 212 -2.87 -8.28 -13.49
CA PRO A 212 -2.49 -7.65 -14.75
C PRO A 212 -2.80 -6.15 -14.80
N ALA A 213 -3.97 -5.72 -14.30
CA ALA A 213 -4.34 -4.29 -14.26
C ALA A 213 -3.40 -3.46 -13.35
N LEU A 214 -2.95 -4.04 -12.23
CA LEU A 214 -1.97 -3.40 -11.35
C LEU A 214 -0.60 -3.29 -12.04
N VAL A 215 -0.16 -4.34 -12.72
CA VAL A 215 1.10 -4.33 -13.48
C VAL A 215 1.05 -3.31 -14.61
N ASP A 216 -0.07 -3.23 -15.35
CA ASP A 216 -0.27 -2.19 -16.36
C ASP A 216 -0.09 -0.80 -15.76
N LEU A 217 -0.73 -0.51 -14.62
CA LEU A 217 -0.58 0.78 -13.95
C LEU A 217 0.88 1.09 -13.63
N ILE A 218 1.58 0.16 -12.95
CA ILE A 218 2.98 0.34 -12.52
C ILE A 218 3.91 0.54 -13.73
N VAL A 219 3.77 -0.29 -14.77
CA VAL A 219 4.60 -0.20 -15.98
C VAL A 219 4.33 1.11 -16.70
N GLU A 220 3.06 1.51 -16.83
CA GLU A 220 2.67 2.74 -17.51
C GLU A 220 3.06 4.02 -16.74
N THR A 221 3.31 3.94 -15.44
CA THR A 221 3.79 5.05 -14.60
C THR A 221 5.32 5.08 -14.47
N GLY A 222 6.03 4.12 -15.06
CA GLY A 222 7.50 4.06 -15.05
C GLY A 222 8.10 3.39 -13.81
N GLY A 223 7.35 2.50 -13.16
CA GLY A 223 7.79 1.75 -11.98
C GLY A 223 7.11 2.21 -10.69
N LEU A 224 7.58 1.65 -9.57
CA LEU A 224 7.11 2.07 -8.25
C LEU A 224 7.70 3.43 -7.85
N VAL A 225 6.90 4.12 -7.05
CA VAL A 225 6.99 5.55 -6.81
C VAL A 225 7.99 5.94 -5.70
N ASP A 226 8.23 5.02 -4.76
CA ASP A 226 9.04 5.27 -3.56
C ASP A 226 10.28 4.37 -3.60
N ALA A 227 11.47 4.94 -3.78
CA ALA A 227 12.71 4.17 -3.93
C ALA A 227 13.07 3.33 -2.68
N GLU A 228 12.67 3.74 -1.48
CA GLU A 228 12.99 3.02 -0.24
C GLU A 228 12.15 1.74 -0.11
N ASN A 229 10.87 1.83 -0.46
CA ASN A 229 9.92 0.72 -0.36
C ASN A 229 9.66 -0.01 -1.69
N ALA A 230 10.07 0.55 -2.83
CA ALA A 230 9.82 0.00 -4.16
C ALA A 230 10.37 -1.42 -4.26
N LYS A 231 11.60 -1.65 -3.77
CA LYS A 231 12.25 -2.95 -3.91
C LYS A 231 11.45 -4.07 -3.23
N SER A 232 11.02 -3.89 -1.98
CA SER A 232 10.28 -4.92 -1.25
C SER A 232 8.90 -5.15 -1.83
N GLN A 233 8.22 -4.09 -2.27
CA GLN A 233 6.90 -4.17 -2.92
C GLN A 233 6.97 -4.86 -4.29
N GLU A 234 7.95 -4.52 -5.13
CA GLU A 234 8.21 -5.15 -6.42
C GLU A 234 8.50 -6.64 -6.26
N LEU A 235 9.36 -7.01 -5.30
CA LEU A 235 9.66 -8.42 -5.02
C LEU A 235 8.43 -9.19 -4.55
N GLY A 236 7.62 -8.59 -3.67
CA GLY A 236 6.35 -9.18 -3.23
C GLY A 236 5.38 -9.40 -4.39
N LEU A 237 5.21 -8.39 -5.25
CA LEU A 237 4.35 -8.48 -6.43
C LEU A 237 4.88 -9.51 -7.45
N LEU A 238 6.19 -9.55 -7.73
CA LEU A 238 6.79 -10.57 -8.59
C LEU A 238 6.53 -11.99 -8.07
N SER A 239 6.71 -12.19 -6.77
CA SER A 239 6.49 -13.48 -6.12
C SER A 239 5.04 -13.93 -6.25
N ARG A 240 4.10 -13.00 -6.04
CA ARG A 240 2.67 -13.22 -6.21
C ARG A 240 2.30 -13.52 -7.66
N LEU A 241 2.81 -12.75 -8.63
CA LEU A 241 2.57 -12.97 -10.06
C LEU A 241 3.03 -14.36 -10.51
N VAL A 242 4.20 -14.82 -10.07
CA VAL A 242 4.73 -16.14 -10.41
C VAL A 242 3.92 -17.25 -9.73
N ALA A 243 3.55 -17.09 -8.46
CA ALA A 243 2.72 -18.06 -7.73
C ALA A 243 1.32 -18.22 -8.33
N GLU A 244 0.72 -17.12 -8.81
CA GLU A 244 -0.59 -17.10 -9.47
C GLU A 244 -0.50 -17.33 -10.99
N SER A 245 0.67 -17.73 -11.51
CA SER A 245 0.90 -18.06 -12.93
C SER A 245 0.74 -16.90 -13.94
N PHE A 246 0.77 -15.65 -13.48
CA PHE A 246 0.83 -14.45 -14.32
C PHE A 246 2.26 -14.18 -14.83
N PHE A 247 2.84 -15.16 -15.54
CA PHE A 247 4.25 -15.11 -15.93
C PHE A 247 4.58 -14.01 -16.94
N ALA A 248 3.66 -13.68 -17.85
CA ALA A 248 3.87 -12.59 -18.80
C ALA A 248 4.01 -11.25 -18.08
N ASP A 249 3.17 -11.02 -17.07
CA ASP A 249 3.17 -9.83 -16.24
C ASP A 249 4.39 -9.76 -15.33
N ALA A 250 4.80 -10.90 -14.73
CA ALA A 250 6.05 -10.99 -13.97
C ALA A 250 7.26 -10.56 -14.83
N ARG A 251 7.31 -10.99 -16.09
CA ARG A 251 8.35 -10.55 -17.04
C ARG A 251 8.27 -9.06 -17.33
N ARG A 252 7.07 -8.51 -17.59
CA ARG A 252 6.90 -7.07 -17.87
C ARG A 252 7.36 -6.21 -16.69
N LEU A 253 6.95 -6.58 -15.47
CA LEU A 253 7.34 -5.88 -14.24
C LEU A 253 8.84 -5.98 -13.99
N TYR A 254 9.43 -7.18 -14.09
CA TYR A 254 10.87 -7.38 -13.93
C TYR A 254 11.70 -6.45 -14.84
N LEU A 255 11.30 -6.31 -16.11
CA LEU A 255 12.03 -5.49 -17.07
C LEU A 255 11.96 -3.97 -16.77
N GLN A 256 11.10 -3.53 -15.85
CA GLN A 256 11.11 -2.15 -15.35
C GLN A 256 12.07 -1.95 -14.17
N MET A 257 12.52 -3.03 -13.53
CA MET A 257 13.36 -2.92 -12.34
C MET A 257 14.78 -2.45 -12.70
N PRO A 258 15.41 -1.60 -11.86
CA PRO A 258 16.79 -1.18 -12.07
C PRO A 258 17.77 -2.36 -12.19
N GLY A 259 18.58 -2.36 -13.26
CA GLY A 259 19.57 -3.41 -13.51
C GLY A 259 19.01 -4.74 -14.03
N ALA A 260 17.71 -4.81 -14.33
CA ALA A 260 17.12 -5.95 -15.02
C ALA A 260 17.70 -6.12 -16.43
N LYS A 261 17.87 -7.37 -16.87
CA LYS A 261 18.41 -7.73 -18.19
C LYS A 261 17.53 -8.78 -18.83
N GLN A 262 17.04 -8.51 -20.05
CA GLN A 262 16.28 -9.46 -20.84
C GLN A 262 17.03 -10.80 -21.03
N ALA A 263 18.36 -10.76 -21.16
CA ALA A 263 19.19 -11.95 -21.31
C ALA A 263 19.13 -12.91 -20.11
N ARG A 264 18.89 -12.43 -18.88
CA ARG A 264 18.75 -13.31 -17.69
C ARG A 264 17.58 -14.27 -17.86
N LEU A 265 16.50 -13.81 -18.47
CA LEU A 265 15.28 -14.60 -18.64
C LEU A 265 15.48 -15.78 -19.62
N ALA A 266 16.55 -15.76 -20.41
CA ALA A 266 16.90 -16.82 -21.35
C ALA A 266 18.20 -17.55 -20.97
N SER A 267 18.74 -17.31 -19.76
CA SER A 267 20.01 -17.88 -19.31
C SER A 267 19.83 -18.65 -18.02
N ALA A 268 20.35 -19.87 -17.99
CA ALA A 268 20.48 -20.67 -16.77
C ALA A 268 21.72 -20.31 -15.95
N ALA A 269 22.70 -19.59 -16.52
CA ALA A 269 23.97 -19.30 -15.87
C ALA A 269 23.77 -18.55 -14.54
N PHE A 270 24.58 -18.91 -13.54
CA PHE A 270 24.63 -18.20 -12.27
C PHE A 270 25.19 -16.80 -12.48
N ASP A 271 24.49 -15.80 -11.93
CA ASP A 271 24.83 -14.38 -12.02
C ASP A 271 25.19 -13.84 -10.62
N VAL A 272 26.01 -12.79 -10.56
CA VAL A 272 26.39 -12.18 -9.27
C VAL A 272 25.16 -11.68 -8.50
N SER A 273 24.10 -11.25 -9.19
CA SER A 273 22.85 -10.82 -8.54
C SER A 273 21.96 -11.95 -8.03
N ASP A 274 22.29 -13.21 -8.30
CA ASP A 274 21.61 -14.34 -7.65
C ASP A 274 22.07 -14.46 -6.17
N ARG A 275 23.25 -13.93 -5.83
CA ARG A 275 23.80 -13.98 -4.45
C ARG A 275 23.03 -13.13 -3.45
N ASP A 276 22.39 -12.05 -3.90
CA ASP A 276 21.65 -11.12 -3.04
C ASP A 276 20.14 -11.13 -3.28
N ALA A 277 19.66 -12.14 -4.04
CA ALA A 277 18.27 -12.39 -4.35
C ALA A 277 17.48 -11.15 -4.83
N ARG A 278 18.16 -10.14 -5.40
CA ARG A 278 17.55 -8.82 -5.64
C ARG A 278 16.43 -8.81 -6.69
N PHE A 279 16.26 -9.90 -7.44
CA PHE A 279 15.22 -10.08 -8.45
C PHE A 279 14.23 -11.21 -8.10
N GLY A 280 14.32 -11.77 -6.88
CA GLY A 280 13.42 -12.79 -6.37
C GLY A 280 13.18 -13.94 -7.37
N PRO A 281 11.92 -14.20 -7.79
CA PRO A 281 11.60 -15.33 -8.66
C PRO A 281 12.14 -15.23 -10.09
N MET A 282 12.70 -14.09 -10.48
CA MET A 282 13.34 -13.91 -11.78
C MET A 282 14.83 -14.30 -11.75
N GLY A 283 15.40 -14.44 -10.55
CA GLY A 283 16.71 -15.02 -10.28
C GLY A 283 16.64 -16.55 -10.12
N TRP A 284 17.73 -17.15 -9.67
CA TRP A 284 17.68 -18.48 -9.08
C TRP A 284 17.05 -18.42 -7.69
N GLN A 285 16.09 -19.29 -7.43
CA GLN A 285 15.47 -19.49 -6.12
C GLN A 285 16.09 -20.72 -5.48
N LEU A 286 16.58 -20.58 -4.24
CA LEU A 286 17.15 -21.69 -3.49
C LEU A 286 16.17 -22.15 -2.42
N LEU A 287 16.20 -23.44 -2.12
CA LEU A 287 15.47 -24.00 -1.00
C LEU A 287 16.21 -23.64 0.30
N GLU A 288 15.48 -23.07 1.25
CA GLU A 288 15.94 -22.83 2.62
C GLU A 288 15.21 -23.80 3.55
N ASP A 289 15.79 -24.97 3.77
CA ASP A 289 15.21 -26.05 4.60
C ASP A 289 16.35 -26.77 5.34
N PRO A 290 16.17 -27.18 6.62
CA PRO A 290 17.21 -27.88 7.38
C PRO A 290 17.67 -29.20 6.76
N ASP A 291 16.81 -29.86 5.97
CA ASP A 291 17.07 -31.18 5.40
C ASP A 291 17.62 -31.15 3.98
N ALA A 292 17.47 -30.03 3.27
CA ALA A 292 18.07 -29.83 1.96
C ALA A 292 18.08 -28.35 1.61
N GLY A 293 19.13 -27.90 0.92
CA GLY A 293 19.20 -26.51 0.53
C GLY A 293 20.39 -26.19 -0.34
N GLY A 294 20.57 -24.92 -0.61
CA GLY A 294 21.73 -24.42 -1.34
C GLY A 294 22.07 -22.99 -0.99
N ASN A 295 23.30 -22.61 -1.32
CA ASN A 295 23.78 -21.25 -1.20
C ASN A 295 24.74 -20.92 -2.34
N PHE A 296 24.68 -19.68 -2.82
CA PHE A 296 25.65 -19.21 -3.80
C PHE A 296 26.98 -18.86 -3.13
N THR A 297 28.08 -19.31 -3.72
CA THR A 297 29.44 -19.07 -3.26
C THR A 297 30.28 -18.36 -4.33
N GLY A 298 31.28 -17.61 -3.88
CA GLY A 298 32.25 -16.90 -4.71
C GLY A 298 32.96 -15.80 -3.90
N ASN A 299 34.25 -15.58 -4.11
CA ASN A 299 34.99 -14.59 -3.32
C ASN A 299 34.62 -13.15 -3.73
N VAL A 300 34.90 -12.18 -2.84
CA VAL A 300 34.80 -10.76 -3.15
C VAL A 300 35.81 -10.45 -4.27
N GLY A 301 35.31 -10.14 -5.48
CA GLY A 301 36.13 -9.91 -6.68
C GLY A 301 36.07 -11.01 -7.74
N ASP A 302 35.52 -12.19 -7.42
CA ASP A 302 35.31 -13.27 -8.40
C ASP A 302 34.08 -13.00 -9.28
N ILE A 303 34.29 -13.05 -10.59
CA ILE A 303 33.23 -12.99 -11.62
C ILE A 303 32.40 -14.29 -11.61
N GLN A 304 32.98 -15.40 -11.13
CA GLN A 304 32.35 -16.71 -11.17
C GLN A 304 31.51 -16.96 -9.91
N THR A 305 30.20 -17.09 -10.08
CA THR A 305 29.27 -17.56 -9.05
C THR A 305 29.11 -19.07 -9.17
N MET A 306 29.25 -19.79 -8.05
CA MET A 306 29.01 -21.23 -7.95
C MET A 306 27.85 -21.50 -6.99
N LEU A 307 27.19 -22.65 -7.14
CA LEU A 307 26.09 -23.06 -6.26
C LEU A 307 26.54 -24.25 -5.43
N SER A 308 26.68 -24.07 -4.13
CA SER A 308 26.87 -25.18 -3.18
C SER A 308 25.51 -25.64 -2.68
N LEU A 309 25.31 -26.94 -2.55
CA LEU A 309 24.04 -27.54 -2.15
C LEU A 309 24.24 -28.79 -1.31
N PHE A 310 23.20 -29.14 -0.55
CA PHE A 310 23.17 -30.36 0.24
C PHE A 310 21.76 -30.98 0.25
N ALA A 311 21.71 -32.27 0.56
CA ALA A 311 20.49 -32.98 0.92
C ALA A 311 20.80 -34.10 1.92
N ASN A 312 20.12 -34.10 3.07
CA ASN A 312 20.25 -35.12 4.10
C ASN A 312 19.77 -36.49 3.59
N SER A 313 20.19 -37.55 4.28
CA SER A 313 19.73 -38.91 3.99
C SER A 313 18.20 -39.00 3.95
N ALA A 314 17.68 -39.83 3.04
CA ALA A 314 16.27 -40.03 2.77
C ALA A 314 15.50 -38.78 2.31
N THR A 315 16.18 -37.67 2.05
CA THR A 315 15.57 -36.42 1.56
C THR A 315 15.74 -36.31 0.06
N THR A 316 14.66 -35.99 -0.65
CA THR A 316 14.68 -35.64 -2.08
C THR A 316 13.86 -34.39 -2.32
N ARG A 317 14.51 -33.29 -2.71
CA ARG A 317 13.86 -31.98 -2.86
C ARG A 317 14.44 -31.22 -4.05
N PRO A 318 13.64 -30.36 -4.72
CA PRO A 318 14.19 -29.33 -5.59
C PRO A 318 14.92 -28.29 -4.72
N VAL A 319 16.24 -28.26 -4.81
CA VAL A 319 17.09 -27.37 -3.99
C VAL A 319 17.37 -26.03 -4.66
N ALA A 320 17.23 -25.96 -5.99
CA ALA A 320 17.34 -24.73 -6.74
C ALA A 320 16.37 -24.73 -7.92
N THR A 321 15.74 -23.60 -8.19
CA THR A 321 14.73 -23.43 -9.25
C THR A 321 15.02 -22.14 -10.02
N LYS A 322 14.97 -22.21 -11.35
CA LYS A 322 15.09 -21.06 -12.24
C LYS A 322 13.90 -20.92 -13.16
N LEU A 323 13.27 -19.75 -13.15
CA LEU A 323 12.27 -19.35 -14.14
C LEU A 323 12.96 -18.89 -15.44
N LEU A 324 12.57 -19.49 -16.57
CA LEU A 324 13.10 -19.21 -17.90
C LEU A 324 11.96 -18.89 -18.89
N TYR A 325 12.29 -18.08 -19.90
CA TYR A 325 11.42 -17.65 -21.00
C TYR A 325 12.08 -18.01 -22.34
N LEU A 326 12.44 -19.29 -22.50
CA LEU A 326 13.00 -19.81 -23.74
C LEU A 326 11.90 -19.93 -24.80
N LYS A 327 12.27 -19.69 -26.06
CA LYS A 327 11.38 -19.97 -27.19
C LYS A 327 11.29 -21.48 -27.39
N PRO A 328 10.22 -22.00 -28.00
CA PRO A 328 10.18 -23.40 -28.43
C PRO A 328 11.34 -23.72 -29.38
N GLY A 329 11.96 -24.88 -29.21
CA GLY A 329 13.09 -25.30 -30.03
C GLY A 329 14.05 -26.26 -29.33
N ASN A 330 15.12 -26.61 -30.06
CA ASN A 330 16.19 -27.46 -29.57
C ASN A 330 17.27 -26.63 -28.89
N TYR A 331 17.73 -27.09 -27.74
CA TYR A 331 18.75 -26.48 -26.91
C TYR A 331 19.79 -27.52 -26.50
N LEU A 332 20.99 -27.06 -26.21
CA LEU A 332 22.03 -27.83 -25.54
C LEU A 332 22.09 -27.39 -24.08
N PHE A 333 21.75 -28.32 -23.18
CA PHE A 333 21.99 -28.19 -21.76
C PHE A 333 23.43 -28.59 -21.44
N SER A 334 24.11 -27.82 -20.60
CA SER A 334 25.42 -28.18 -20.09
C SER A 334 25.59 -27.78 -18.62
N THR A 335 26.28 -28.62 -17.85
CA THR A 335 26.60 -28.34 -16.45
C THR A 335 27.98 -28.91 -16.10
N ARG A 336 28.64 -28.27 -15.13
CA ARG A 336 29.94 -28.69 -14.59
C ARG A 336 29.84 -28.72 -13.06
N LEU A 337 30.21 -29.85 -12.48
CA LEU A 337 30.38 -30.01 -11.04
C LEU A 337 31.82 -29.65 -10.66
N ALA A 338 31.98 -28.86 -9.60
CA ALA A 338 33.28 -28.67 -8.95
C ALA A 338 33.58 -29.84 -8.00
N ASN A 339 32.57 -30.29 -7.25
CA ASN A 339 32.62 -31.49 -6.42
C ASN A 339 31.23 -32.15 -6.35
N LEU A 340 31.23 -33.44 -6.01
CA LEU A 340 30.04 -34.23 -5.74
C LEU A 340 30.41 -35.35 -4.77
N ASP A 341 29.84 -35.31 -3.57
CA ASP A 341 29.73 -36.45 -2.67
C ASP A 341 28.26 -36.83 -2.59
N ARG A 342 27.93 -38.07 -2.96
CA ARG A 342 26.54 -38.53 -3.10
C ARG A 342 26.18 -39.60 -2.07
N GLY A 343 27.07 -39.89 -1.12
CA GLY A 343 26.90 -41.00 -0.19
C GLY A 343 26.49 -42.30 -0.89
N ASP A 344 25.65 -43.10 -0.22
CA ASP A 344 25.06 -44.30 -0.81
C ASP A 344 23.65 -44.02 -1.38
N GLY A 345 23.54 -44.10 -2.69
CA GLY A 345 22.29 -43.94 -3.44
C GLY A 345 21.83 -42.50 -3.68
N GLY A 346 22.62 -41.48 -3.34
CA GLY A 346 22.31 -40.09 -3.65
C GLY A 346 22.47 -39.76 -5.13
N PHE A 347 21.72 -38.75 -5.59
CA PHE A 347 21.78 -38.27 -6.96
C PHE A 347 21.46 -36.78 -7.09
N LEU A 348 22.00 -36.19 -8.16
CA LEU A 348 21.60 -34.88 -8.66
C LEU A 348 20.84 -35.06 -9.96
N ARG A 349 19.70 -34.39 -10.10
CA ARG A 349 18.86 -34.44 -11.29
C ARG A 349 18.46 -33.05 -11.71
N TRP A 350 18.71 -32.72 -12.98
CA TRP A 350 18.13 -31.55 -13.61
C TRP A 350 16.80 -31.93 -14.23
N GLN A 351 15.78 -31.11 -14.04
CA GLN A 351 14.50 -31.27 -14.70
C GLN A 351 13.99 -29.96 -15.26
N LEU A 352 13.36 -30.01 -16.43
CA LEU A 352 12.64 -28.90 -17.01
C LEU A 352 11.14 -29.17 -16.85
N ARG A 353 10.44 -28.29 -16.15
CA ARG A 353 8.98 -28.32 -16.03
C ARG A 353 8.36 -27.20 -16.83
N CYS A 354 7.20 -27.49 -17.41
CA CYS A 354 6.41 -26.55 -18.17
C CYS A 354 5.06 -26.35 -17.46
N PRO A 355 4.78 -25.16 -16.90
CA PRO A 355 3.47 -24.86 -16.34
C PRO A 355 2.37 -25.09 -17.39
N GLY A 356 1.29 -25.76 -17.00
CA GLY A 356 0.16 -26.07 -17.89
C GLY A 356 0.32 -27.33 -18.75
N ILE A 357 1.49 -27.96 -18.77
CA ILE A 357 1.70 -29.30 -19.32
C ILE A 357 1.73 -30.26 -18.12
N GLY A 358 0.81 -31.22 -18.07
CA GLY A 358 0.53 -32.07 -16.89
C GLY A 358 1.76 -32.77 -16.29
N GLY A 359 1.63 -33.19 -15.03
CA GLY A 359 2.66 -33.33 -13.97
C GLY A 359 3.95 -34.15 -14.16
N ALA A 360 4.33 -34.56 -15.38
CA ALA A 360 5.68 -35.05 -15.66
C ALA A 360 6.59 -33.89 -16.12
N PRO A 361 7.89 -33.91 -15.80
CA PRO A 361 8.83 -32.96 -16.38
C PRO A 361 8.92 -33.16 -17.90
N ALA A 362 9.03 -32.06 -18.64
CA ALA A 362 9.21 -32.08 -20.10
C ALA A 362 10.58 -32.65 -20.51
N TRP A 363 11.56 -32.58 -19.61
CA TRP A 363 12.90 -33.11 -19.80
C TRP A 363 13.55 -33.40 -18.44
N THR A 364 14.37 -34.43 -18.34
CA THR A 364 15.11 -34.79 -17.12
C THR A 364 16.45 -35.42 -17.45
N ILE A 365 17.47 -35.15 -16.63
CA ILE A 365 18.76 -35.82 -16.73
C ILE A 365 19.48 -35.89 -15.38
N ASP A 366 20.15 -37.00 -15.12
CA ASP A 366 20.96 -37.19 -13.92
C ASP A 366 22.38 -36.68 -14.15
N SER A 367 22.88 -35.87 -13.22
CA SER A 367 24.21 -35.24 -13.27
C SER A 367 25.16 -35.94 -12.31
N ILE A 368 25.60 -37.14 -12.67
CA ILE A 368 26.52 -37.97 -11.88
C ILE A 368 28.00 -37.78 -12.25
N ASN A 369 28.29 -37.12 -13.38
CA ASN A 369 29.64 -36.90 -13.89
C ASN A 369 30.11 -35.45 -13.64
N ALA A 370 31.43 -35.23 -13.61
CA ALA A 370 32.03 -33.91 -13.42
C ALA A 370 31.58 -32.87 -14.48
N SER A 371 31.25 -33.33 -15.69
CA SER A 371 30.65 -32.51 -16.75
C SER A 371 29.59 -33.30 -17.48
N LEU A 372 28.50 -32.63 -17.85
CA LEU A 372 27.39 -33.21 -18.59
C LEU A 372 26.97 -32.26 -19.71
N ARG A 373 26.67 -32.83 -20.88
CA ARG A 373 26.01 -32.16 -21.99
C ARG A 373 24.89 -33.04 -22.51
N ALA A 374 23.74 -32.45 -22.78
CA ALA A 374 22.58 -33.18 -23.30
C ALA A 374 21.68 -32.27 -24.12
N GLU A 375 21.02 -32.86 -25.11
CA GLU A 375 19.98 -32.19 -25.87
C GLU A 375 18.75 -31.99 -24.97
N LEU A 376 18.15 -30.81 -25.09
CA LEU A 376 16.96 -30.36 -24.37
C LEU A 376 15.99 -29.80 -25.40
N LEU A 377 14.76 -30.31 -25.40
CA LEU A 377 13.68 -29.81 -26.25
C LEU A 377 12.73 -28.96 -25.41
N VAL A 378 12.47 -27.72 -25.84
CA VAL A 378 11.41 -26.88 -25.27
C VAL A 378 10.13 -27.04 -26.11
N PRO A 379 9.04 -27.60 -25.55
CA PRO A 379 7.79 -27.80 -26.27
C PRO A 379 7.14 -26.49 -26.74
N ALA A 380 6.37 -26.56 -27.83
CA ALA A 380 5.67 -25.39 -28.40
C ALA A 380 4.63 -24.76 -27.45
N ASN A 381 3.99 -25.57 -26.61
CA ASN A 381 3.00 -25.17 -25.61
C ASN A 381 3.62 -24.81 -24.25
N CYS A 382 4.92 -24.51 -24.21
CA CYS A 382 5.65 -24.17 -23.00
C CYS A 382 6.27 -22.77 -23.11
N PRO A 383 5.49 -21.69 -22.90
CA PRO A 383 5.98 -20.32 -23.05
C PRO A 383 6.97 -19.91 -21.95
N VAL A 384 6.97 -20.66 -20.85
CA VAL A 384 7.77 -20.42 -19.65
C VAL A 384 8.20 -21.77 -19.10
N GLN A 385 9.42 -21.86 -18.60
CA GLN A 385 9.98 -23.10 -18.06
C GLN A 385 10.50 -22.88 -16.64
N PHE A 386 10.36 -23.91 -15.80
CA PHE A 386 11.11 -24.02 -14.56
C PHE A 386 12.22 -25.05 -14.76
N LEU A 387 13.47 -24.61 -14.66
CA LEU A 387 14.63 -25.49 -14.58
C LEU A 387 14.93 -25.74 -13.11
N ASP A 388 14.66 -26.95 -12.63
CA ASP A 388 14.95 -27.33 -11.25
C ASP A 388 16.19 -28.21 -11.17
N LEU A 389 16.93 -28.04 -10.09
CA LEU A 389 17.95 -28.96 -9.61
C LEU A 389 17.38 -29.72 -8.42
N ILE A 390 17.11 -31.00 -8.61
CA ILE A 390 16.72 -31.93 -7.56
C ILE A 390 17.98 -32.54 -6.96
N ALA A 391 18.07 -32.49 -5.63
CA ALA A 391 19.06 -33.21 -4.86
C ALA A 391 18.39 -34.31 -4.06
N SER A 392 19.01 -35.49 -4.04
CA SER A 392 18.60 -36.63 -3.22
C SER A 392 19.79 -37.11 -2.40
N GLY A 393 19.62 -37.16 -1.08
CA GLY A 393 20.63 -37.67 -0.15
C GLY A 393 20.71 -39.20 -0.07
N GLY A 394 19.95 -39.92 -0.91
CA GLY A 394 19.99 -41.38 -0.97
C GLY A 394 19.42 -42.05 0.28
N LYS A 395 19.85 -43.29 0.56
CA LYS A 395 19.43 -44.07 1.75
C LYS A 395 20.58 -44.34 2.72
N GLY A 396 21.80 -43.91 2.37
CA GLY A 396 23.00 -44.08 3.18
C GLY A 396 23.03 -43.19 4.43
N GLN A 397 24.07 -43.32 5.25
CA GLN A 397 24.26 -42.45 6.42
C GLN A 397 24.86 -41.09 6.06
N THR A 398 25.64 -41.03 4.99
CA THR A 398 26.15 -39.79 4.40
C THR A 398 25.13 -39.30 3.38
N GLY A 399 24.67 -38.06 3.54
CA GLY A 399 23.77 -37.41 2.58
C GLY A 399 24.48 -37.07 1.27
N LEU A 400 23.93 -36.09 0.55
CA LEU A 400 24.55 -35.53 -0.65
C LEU A 400 25.06 -34.13 -0.37
N GLU A 401 26.29 -33.85 -0.80
CA GLU A 401 26.88 -32.52 -0.90
C GLU A 401 27.46 -32.30 -2.29
N ALA A 402 27.18 -31.16 -2.91
CA ALA A 402 27.75 -30.84 -4.21
C ALA A 402 27.95 -29.34 -4.42
N THR A 403 28.80 -29.02 -5.38
CA THR A 403 29.01 -27.65 -5.85
C THR A 403 28.94 -27.64 -7.36
N ILE A 404 27.97 -26.90 -7.90
CA ILE A 404 27.82 -26.67 -9.32
C ILE A 404 28.70 -25.47 -9.70
N ALA A 405 29.68 -25.69 -10.55
CA ALA A 405 30.60 -24.66 -11.03
C ALA A 405 29.96 -23.76 -12.10
N SER A 406 29.11 -24.34 -12.94
CA SER A 406 28.42 -23.62 -14.02
C SER A 406 27.27 -24.46 -14.57
N VAL A 407 26.22 -23.78 -15.05
CA VAL A 407 25.12 -24.37 -15.81
C VAL A 407 24.79 -23.44 -16.98
N ALA A 408 24.42 -23.99 -18.13
CA ALA A 408 24.01 -23.21 -19.29
C ALA A 408 22.98 -23.97 -20.12
N VAL A 409 22.07 -23.21 -20.73
CA VAL A 409 21.14 -23.66 -21.75
C VAL A 409 21.32 -22.72 -22.93
N ALA A 410 21.79 -23.25 -24.06
CA ALA A 410 22.04 -22.48 -25.27
C ALA A 410 21.29 -23.10 -26.45
N PRO A 411 20.86 -22.33 -27.46
CA PRO A 411 20.29 -22.90 -28.68
C PRO A 411 21.22 -23.96 -29.28
N ALA A 412 20.66 -25.09 -29.69
CA ALA A 412 21.41 -26.06 -30.49
C ALA A 412 21.53 -25.48 -31.91
N ASN A 413 22.77 -25.22 -32.35
CA ASN A 413 23.05 -24.72 -33.70
C ASN A 413 22.78 -25.78 -34.77
#